data_AF-A0A3B0T3N9-F1
#
_entry.id   AF-A0A3B0T3N9-F1
#
_cell.length_a   1.000
_cell.length_b   1.000
_cell.length_c   1.000
_cell.angle_alpha   90.00
_cell.angle_beta   90.00
_cell.angle_gamma   90.00
#
_symmetry.space_group_name_H-M   'P 1'
#
loop_
_entity.id
_entity.type
_entity.pdbx_description
1 polymer ?
#
loop_
_entity_poly.entity_id
_entity_poly.type
_entity_poly.pdbx_seq_one_letter_code
_entity_poly.pdbx_strand_id
1 'polypeptide(L)'
;MSYKYFLLFISLFLGSTIFQGVSAQPRVKLVKVIVSPNHADWTYDKGESAEFRITVLKNEVPINGINVEYKIMPEKMDPIKSGVETIKKESVTVKTGKIKTAGFI
;
A
#
# COMPACT_ATOMS: atom_id res chain seq x y z
N MET A 1 48.16 18.83 -26.95
CA MET A 1 46.69 18.64 -26.88
C MET A 1 46.19 19.44 -25.68
N SER A 2 45.31 20.42 -25.93
CA SER A 2 45.07 21.57 -25.05
C SER A 2 44.25 21.20 -23.80
N TYR A 3 44.68 21.65 -22.62
CA TYR A 3 43.98 21.52 -21.32
C TYR A 3 42.50 21.93 -21.37
N LYS A 4 42.12 22.72 -22.37
CA LYS A 4 40.73 23.08 -22.71
C LYS A 4 39.84 21.86 -22.96
N TYR A 5 40.32 20.82 -23.65
CA TYR A 5 39.54 19.60 -23.90
C TYR A 5 39.40 18.74 -22.64
N PHE A 6 40.42 18.77 -21.76
CA PHE A 6 40.38 18.08 -20.48
C PHE A 6 39.37 18.72 -19.50
N LEU A 7 39.35 20.06 -19.44
CA LEU A 7 38.35 20.81 -18.66
C LEU A 7 36.93 20.61 -19.21
N LEU A 8 36.77 20.55 -20.54
CA LEU A 8 35.48 20.25 -21.19
C LEU A 8 34.98 18.85 -20.80
N PHE A 9 35.87 17.85 -20.80
CA PHE A 9 35.54 16.48 -20.45
C PHE A 9 35.11 16.35 -18.97
N ILE A 10 35.82 17.03 -18.06
CA ILE A 10 35.45 17.08 -16.64
C ILE A 10 34.06 17.72 -16.45
N SER A 11 33.79 18.84 -17.14
CA SER A 11 32.49 19.51 -17.08
C SER A 11 31.34 18.61 -17.55
N LEU A 12 31.52 17.90 -18.67
CA LEU A 12 30.54 16.94 -19.20
C LEU A 12 30.30 15.77 -18.23
N PHE A 13 31.37 15.25 -17.61
CA PHE A 13 31.27 14.15 -16.65
C PHE A 13 30.52 14.57 -15.38
N LEU A 14 30.86 15.71 -14.77
CA LEU A 14 30.15 16.24 -13.59
C LEU A 14 28.69 16.62 -13.90
N GLY A 15 28.39 17.12 -15.10
CA GLY A 15 27.01 17.39 -15.50
C GLY A 15 26.15 16.12 -15.54
N SER A 16 26.71 15.01 -16.04
CA SER A 16 25.97 13.75 -16.21
C SER A 16 25.57 13.05 -14.90
N THR A 17 26.32 13.24 -13.81
CA THR A 17 26.04 12.57 -12.52
C THR A 17 24.91 13.23 -11.73
N ILE A 18 24.66 14.53 -11.95
CA ILE A 18 23.59 15.29 -11.27
C ILE A 18 22.21 14.87 -11.78
N PHE A 19 22.09 14.48 -13.05
CA PHE A 19 20.81 14.07 -13.65
C PHE A 19 20.30 12.70 -13.17
N GLN A 20 21.17 11.81 -12.70
CA GLN A 20 20.77 10.45 -12.29
C GLN A 20 20.12 10.37 -10.90
N GLY A 21 20.33 11.37 -10.04
CA GLY A 21 19.84 11.36 -8.66
C GLY A 21 18.38 11.77 -8.46
N VAL A 22 17.77 12.46 -9.44
CA VAL A 22 16.44 13.07 -9.30
C VAL A 22 15.31 12.07 -9.55
N SER A 23 15.54 11.02 -10.35
CA SER A 23 14.50 10.02 -10.71
C SER A 23 14.38 8.85 -9.71
N ALA A 24 15.28 8.74 -8.75
CA ALA A 24 15.37 7.60 -7.84
C ALA A 24 14.73 7.83 -6.45
N GLN A 25 14.11 8.98 -6.20
CA GLN A 25 13.44 9.21 -4.90
C GLN A 25 12.15 8.39 -4.81
N PRO A 26 11.98 7.57 -3.74
CA PRO A 26 10.73 6.88 -3.50
C PRO A 26 9.58 7.89 -3.41
N ARG A 27 8.56 7.73 -4.26
CA ARG A 27 7.37 8.60 -4.20
C ARG A 27 6.61 8.33 -2.91
N VAL A 28 6.70 9.23 -1.94
CA VAL A 28 5.85 9.18 -0.74
C VAL A 28 4.42 9.49 -1.17
N LYS A 29 3.50 8.53 -0.95
CA LYS A 29 2.07 8.75 -1.17
C LYS A 29 1.51 9.54 0.01
N LEU A 30 0.75 10.59 -0.30
CA LEU A 30 0.07 11.40 0.72
C LEU A 30 -0.93 10.60 1.55
N VAL A 31 -1.54 9.57 0.95
CA VAL A 31 -2.52 8.69 1.60
C VAL A 31 -1.99 7.25 1.57
N LYS A 32 -2.00 6.60 2.73
CA LYS A 32 -1.63 5.18 2.92
C LYS A 32 -2.82 4.43 3.52
N VAL A 33 -3.22 3.34 2.88
CA VAL A 33 -4.23 2.41 3.41
C VAL A 33 -3.51 1.18 3.92
N ILE A 34 -3.70 0.88 5.19
CA ILE A 34 -3.11 -0.27 5.88
C ILE A 34 -4.24 -1.24 6.18
N VAL A 35 -4.08 -2.49 5.75
CA VAL A 35 -5.01 -3.58 6.04
C VAL A 35 -4.24 -4.64 6.83
N SER A 36 -4.67 -4.87 8.07
CA SER A 36 -4.04 -5.84 8.97
C SER A 36 -5.02 -6.97 9.30
N PRO A 37 -4.64 -8.24 9.08
CA PRO A 37 -5.42 -9.38 9.55
C PRO A 37 -5.39 -9.47 11.08
N ASN A 38 -6.34 -10.20 11.66
CA ASN A 38 -6.29 -10.60 13.06
C ASN A 38 -5.32 -11.76 13.33
N HIS A 39 -4.86 -12.49 12.30
CA HIS A 39 -3.81 -13.51 12.37
C HIS A 39 -2.49 -13.02 11.78
N ALA A 40 -1.38 -13.21 12.50
CA ALA A 40 -0.06 -12.73 12.08
C ALA A 40 0.49 -13.46 10.84
N ASP A 41 0.14 -14.75 10.68
CA ASP A 41 0.56 -15.63 9.60
C ASP A 41 -0.42 -15.67 8.42
N TRP A 42 -1.51 -14.90 8.49
CA TRP A 42 -2.57 -14.80 7.48
C TRP A 42 -3.30 -16.11 7.18
N THR A 43 -3.08 -17.16 7.97
CA THR A 43 -3.65 -18.49 7.72
C THR A 43 -4.86 -18.71 8.62
N TYR A 44 -5.95 -19.21 8.03
CA TYR A 44 -7.21 -19.45 8.74
C TYR A 44 -7.70 -20.85 8.44
N ASP A 45 -8.31 -21.47 9.45
CA ASP A 45 -8.92 -22.78 9.29
C ASP A 45 -10.23 -22.71 8.49
N LYS A 46 -10.60 -23.82 7.85
CA LYS A 46 -11.88 -23.90 7.14
C LYS A 46 -13.04 -23.62 8.10
N GLY A 47 -13.87 -22.64 7.76
CA GLY A 47 -15.00 -22.21 8.57
C GLY A 47 -14.67 -21.16 9.62
N GLU A 48 -13.40 -20.81 9.79
CA GLU A 48 -12.97 -19.64 10.55
C GLU A 48 -13.33 -18.34 9.79
N SER A 49 -13.58 -17.27 10.54
CA SER A 49 -13.83 -15.95 9.97
C SER A 49 -12.61 -15.07 10.19
N ALA A 50 -12.01 -14.60 9.09
CA ALA A 50 -10.97 -13.59 9.16
C ALA A 50 -11.58 -12.22 9.49
N GLU A 51 -10.79 -11.40 10.18
CA GLU A 51 -11.10 -10.01 10.46
C GLU A 51 -9.96 -9.13 9.95
N PHE A 52 -10.31 -8.10 9.19
CA PHE A 52 -9.36 -7.15 8.65
C PHE A 52 -9.58 -5.78 9.25
N ARG A 53 -8.55 -5.25 9.91
CA ARG A 53 -8.52 -3.87 10.39
C ARG A 53 -7.97 -2.98 9.30
N ILE A 54 -8.77 -2.00 8.88
CA ILE A 54 -8.40 -1.01 7.88
C ILE A 54 -8.10 0.30 8.59
N THR A 55 -6.89 0.83 8.38
CA THR A 55 -6.43 2.13 8.89
C THR A 55 -6.01 2.98 7.71
N VAL A 56 -6.46 4.23 7.67
CA VAL A 56 -6.06 5.17 6.61
C VAL A 56 -5.23 6.28 7.23
N LEU A 57 -4.01 6.46 6.72
CA LEU A 57 -3.10 7.51 7.13
C LEU A 57 -3.01 8.59 6.06
N LYS A 58 -2.99 9.85 6.47
CA LYS A 58 -2.59 10.98 5.63
C LYS A 58 -1.36 11.63 6.25
N ASN A 59 -0.26 11.69 5.49
CA ASN A 59 1.03 12.14 6.02
C ASN A 59 1.42 11.42 7.33
N GLU A 60 1.27 10.09 7.36
CA GLU A 60 1.52 9.22 8.54
C GLU A 60 0.59 9.44 9.76
N VAL A 61 -0.45 10.28 9.65
CA VAL A 61 -1.43 10.49 10.73
C VAL A 61 -2.76 9.80 10.38
N PRO A 62 -3.34 8.98 11.29
CA PRO A 62 -4.66 8.39 11.07
C PRO A 62 -5.74 9.44 10.82
N ILE A 63 -6.61 9.19 9.84
CA ILE A 63 -7.73 10.07 9.52
C ILE A 63 -9.08 9.40 9.82
N ASN A 64 -9.99 10.19 10.38
CA ASN A 64 -11.34 9.78 10.76
C ASN A 64 -12.39 10.50 9.89
N GLY A 65 -13.63 10.01 9.93
CA GLY A 65 -14.77 10.63 9.24
C GLY A 65 -14.79 10.40 7.72
N ILE A 66 -13.95 9.50 7.21
CA ILE A 66 -13.92 9.14 5.78
C ILE A 66 -14.63 7.82 5.54
N ASN A 67 -15.16 7.67 4.32
CA ASN A 67 -15.74 6.43 3.85
C ASN A 67 -14.68 5.59 3.13
N VAL A 68 -14.64 4.30 3.45
CA VAL A 68 -13.81 3.29 2.79
C VAL A 68 -14.73 2.29 2.13
N GLU A 69 -14.65 2.20 0.81
CA GLU A 69 -15.26 1.11 0.04
C GLU A 69 -14.31 -0.08 0.05
N TYR A 70 -14.84 -1.27 0.35
CA TYR A 70 -14.07 -2.51 0.41
C TYR A 70 -14.78 -3.64 -0.30
N LYS A 71 -13.99 -4.58 -0.82
CA LYS A 71 -14.44 -5.85 -1.38
C LYS A 71 -13.56 -6.95 -0.83
N ILE A 72 -14.19 -8.01 -0.33
CA ILE A 72 -13.55 -9.23 0.13
C ILE A 72 -13.91 -10.29 -0.91
N MET A 73 -12.91 -10.85 -1.57
CA MET A 73 -13.09 -11.79 -2.68
C MET A 73 -11.97 -12.82 -2.69
N PRO A 74 -12.25 -14.09 -2.97
CA PRO A 74 -11.20 -15.03 -3.30
C PRO A 74 -10.45 -14.59 -4.56
N GLU A 75 -9.20 -15.03 -4.71
CA GLU A 75 -8.36 -14.66 -5.86
C GLU A 75 -9.08 -14.94 -7.19
N LYS A 76 -9.31 -13.87 -7.98
CA LYS A 76 -9.97 -13.89 -9.31
C LYS A 76 -11.42 -14.43 -9.31
N MET A 77 -12.12 -14.40 -8.18
CA MET A 77 -13.54 -14.81 -8.08
C MET A 77 -14.45 -13.64 -7.73
N ASP A 78 -15.77 -13.83 -7.80
CA ASP A 78 -16.71 -12.80 -7.39
C ASP A 78 -16.59 -12.45 -5.90
N PRO A 79 -16.85 -11.19 -5.50
CA PRO A 79 -16.81 -10.79 -4.10
C PRO A 79 -17.80 -11.55 -3.23
N ILE A 80 -17.28 -12.12 -2.14
CA ILE A 80 -18.10 -12.71 -1.07
C ILE A 80 -18.77 -11.63 -0.22
N LYS A 81 -18.15 -10.45 -0.12
CA LYS A 81 -18.70 -9.30 0.60
C LYS A 81 -18.16 -8.01 0.02
N SER A 82 -19.01 -7.02 -0.10
CA SER A 82 -18.63 -5.65 -0.46
C SER A 82 -19.41 -4.67 0.43
N GLY A 83 -18.86 -3.49 0.65
CA GLY A 83 -19.55 -2.47 1.45
C GLY A 83 -18.78 -1.17 1.54
N VAL A 84 -19.41 -0.20 2.21
CA VAL A 84 -18.81 1.09 2.54
C VAL A 84 -18.88 1.25 4.05
N GLU A 85 -17.74 1.51 4.67
CA GLU A 85 -17.64 1.74 6.11
C GLU A 85 -17.03 3.10 6.40
N THR A 86 -17.51 3.77 7.44
CA THR A 86 -16.92 5.04 7.88
C THR A 86 -15.90 4.79 8.98
N ILE A 87 -14.67 5.30 8.83
CA ILE A 87 -13.65 5.24 9.88
C ILE A 87 -14.01 6.21 11.00
N LYS A 88 -14.56 5.68 12.10
CA LYS A 88 -14.99 6.50 13.26
C LYS A 88 -13.87 6.73 14.28
N LYS A 89 -12.98 5.75 14.50
CA LYS A 89 -11.95 5.75 15.55
C LYS A 89 -10.66 5.09 15.06
N GLU A 90 -9.84 5.86 14.35
CA GLU A 90 -8.52 5.52 13.76
C GLU A 90 -8.53 4.40 12.72
N SER A 91 -9.39 3.40 12.89
CA SER A 91 -9.54 2.26 12.02
C SER A 91 -10.99 1.78 11.97
N VAL A 92 -11.27 0.87 11.05
CA VAL A 92 -12.51 0.10 10.99
C VAL A 92 -12.19 -1.37 10.78
N THR A 93 -12.91 -2.27 11.46
CA THR A 93 -12.74 -3.71 11.30
C THR A 93 -13.87 -4.27 10.44
N VAL A 94 -13.52 -5.02 9.40
CA VAL A 94 -14.46 -5.75 8.54
C VAL A 94 -14.24 -7.26 8.70
N LYS A 95 -15.33 -8.01 8.81
CA LYS A 95 -15.30 -9.48 8.90
C LYS A 95 -15.65 -10.11 7.56
N THR A 96 -14.91 -11.16 7.18
CA THR A 96 -15.16 -11.93 5.95
C THR A 96 -16.42 -12.78 6.03
N GLY A 97 -16.80 -13.23 7.23
CA GLY A 97 -17.71 -14.34 7.41
C GLY A 97 -16.98 -15.68 7.33
N LYS A 98 -17.71 -16.80 7.53
CA LYS A 98 -17.12 -18.14 7.53
C LYS A 98 -16.81 -18.60 6.09
N ILE A 99 -15.54 -18.88 5.82
CA ILE A 99 -15.11 -19.32 4.49
C ILE A 99 -14.97 -20.83 4.47
N LYS A 100 -15.78 -21.50 3.64
CA LYS A 100 -15.86 -22.97 3.59
C LYS A 100 -14.93 -23.58 2.54
N THR A 101 -14.54 -22.78 1.55
CA THR A 101 -13.69 -23.21 0.43
C THR A 101 -12.26 -22.78 0.71
N ALA A 102 -11.30 -23.69 0.53
CA ALA A 102 -9.89 -23.35 0.65
C ALA A 102 -9.45 -22.43 -0.50
N GLY A 103 -8.58 -21.46 -0.22
CA GLY A 103 -8.05 -20.52 -1.22
C GLY A 103 -7.44 -19.27 -0.58
N PHE A 104 -7.00 -18.34 -1.42
CA PHE A 104 -6.50 -17.03 -1.02
C PHE A 104 -7.61 -15.97 -1.09
N ILE A 105 -7.54 -15.00 -0.18
CA ILE A 105 -8.48 -13.87 -0.01
C ILE A 105 -7.67 -12.58 0.01
#